data_AF-A0A6C1B1F2-F1
#
_entry.id   AF-A0A6C1B1F2-F1
#
_cell.length_a   1.000
_cell.length_b   1.000
_cell.length_c   1.000
_cell.angle_alpha   90.00
_cell.angle_beta   90.00
_cell.angle_gamma   90.00
#
_symmetry.space_group_name_H-M   'P 1'
#
loop_
_entity.id
_entity.type
_entity.pdbx_description
1 polymer ?
#
loop_
_entity_poly.entity_id
_entity_poly.type
_entity_poly.pdbx_seq_one_letter_code
_entity_poly.pdbx_strand_id
1 'polypeptide(L)'
;MRLIKHPGFIHRYGILGLVAWAIAGCAASSVAVRSAADPQPSGFAMSVARLLEHAQGQPVTPLPPSVSNAMRKSLARDQVRMFIAGVIDSGEGRRWCVGGSGQSRTDVDQWLLDVLARDRVPNIPAATAIAGQLQRRFPCPTTATAARDEPLLRN
;
A
#
# COMPACT_ATOMS: atom_id res chain seq x y z
N MET A 1 -5.11 47.61 -40.32
CA MET A 1 -5.99 46.75 -39.50
C MET A 1 -6.92 47.63 -38.67
N ARG A 2 -8.22 47.45 -38.86
CA ARG A 2 -9.32 48.17 -38.20
C ARG A 2 -9.98 47.23 -37.17
N LEU A 3 -10.74 47.86 -36.26
CA LEU A 3 -11.72 47.35 -35.30
C LEU A 3 -11.15 46.76 -33.99
N ILE A 4 -11.32 47.35 -32.79
CA ILE A 4 -12.46 47.98 -32.06
C ILE A 4 -13.06 47.01 -31.01
N LYS A 5 -13.15 47.54 -29.78
CA LYS A 5 -14.06 47.21 -28.64
C LYS A 5 -13.94 45.84 -27.99
N HIS A 6 -13.83 45.85 -26.66
CA HIS A 6 -14.98 45.70 -25.74
C HIS A 6 -14.56 46.01 -24.27
N PRO A 7 -15.48 46.21 -23.32
CA PRO A 7 -15.64 47.50 -22.62
C PRO A 7 -15.47 47.46 -21.08
N GLY A 8 -15.45 48.66 -20.47
CA GLY A 8 -15.98 49.03 -19.14
C GLY A 8 -15.42 48.30 -17.91
N PHE A 9 -14.70 48.90 -16.96
CA PHE A 9 -14.99 50.10 -16.16
C PHE A 9 -16.48 50.30 -15.84
N ILE A 10 -16.93 49.98 -14.61
CA ILE A 10 -17.82 50.81 -13.76
C ILE A 10 -17.72 50.34 -12.28
N HIS A 11 -17.27 51.29 -11.45
CA HIS A 11 -17.66 51.68 -10.07
C HIS A 11 -17.76 50.65 -8.93
N ARG A 12 -17.06 50.82 -7.80
CA ARG A 12 -16.85 51.95 -6.85
C ARG A 12 -17.60 51.60 -5.55
N TYR A 13 -17.06 52.16 -4.46
CA TYR A 13 -17.59 52.23 -3.09
C TYR A 13 -17.41 50.91 -2.35
N GLY A 14 -16.53 50.83 -1.35
CA GLY A 14 -16.37 51.73 -0.23
C GLY A 14 -16.36 50.79 0.98
N ILE A 15 -15.40 50.85 1.88
CA ILE A 15 -15.48 51.61 3.13
C ILE A 15 -14.25 51.09 3.89
N LEU A 16 -13.22 51.91 4.11
CA LEU A 16 -13.00 52.58 5.41
C LEU A 16 -13.06 51.59 6.57
N GLY A 17 -11.92 51.17 7.12
CA GLY A 17 -11.98 50.36 8.33
C GLY A 17 -10.66 49.79 8.82
N LEU A 18 -9.83 50.66 9.37
CA LEU A 18 -9.02 50.39 10.57
C LEU A 18 -8.15 49.13 10.59
N VAL A 19 -6.87 49.37 10.28
CA VAL A 19 -5.76 48.69 10.94
C VAL A 19 -5.88 48.95 12.45
N ALA A 20 -6.26 47.92 13.20
CA ALA A 20 -6.14 47.91 14.66
C ALA A 20 -5.44 46.61 15.07
N TRP A 21 -4.16 46.74 15.37
CA TRP A 21 -3.39 45.78 16.14
C TRP A 21 -4.04 45.59 17.52
N ALA A 22 -4.35 44.34 17.87
CA ALA A 22 -4.51 43.92 19.26
C ALA A 22 -3.74 42.62 19.45
N ILE A 23 -2.57 42.76 20.08
CA ILE A 23 -1.77 41.68 20.64
C ILE A 23 -2.46 41.25 21.93
N ALA A 24 -2.92 39.99 22.02
CA ALA A 24 -2.98 39.18 23.24
C ALA A 24 -3.91 37.97 23.02
N GLY A 25 -3.34 36.76 23.02
CA GLY A 25 -4.14 35.54 22.93
C GLY A 25 -3.31 34.28 22.73
N CYS A 26 -2.39 33.98 23.65
CA CYS A 26 -1.96 32.59 23.85
C CYS A 26 -3.10 31.85 24.54
N ALA A 27 -3.74 30.90 23.86
CA ALA A 27 -4.19 29.62 24.43
C ALA A 27 -4.99 28.79 23.41
N ALA A 28 -4.36 27.69 22.98
CA ALA A 28 -4.96 26.41 22.61
C ALA A 28 -6.25 26.43 21.75
N SER A 29 -6.08 26.45 20.42
CA SER A 29 -7.00 25.72 19.56
C SER A 29 -6.81 24.23 19.83
N SER A 30 -7.63 23.67 20.72
CA SER A 30 -7.82 22.23 20.79
C SER A 30 -8.49 21.79 19.49
N VAL A 31 -7.69 21.55 18.46
CA VAL A 31 -8.13 20.73 17.33
C VAL A 31 -8.42 19.37 17.93
N ALA A 32 -9.69 19.11 18.23
CA ALA A 32 -10.17 17.78 18.50
C ALA A 32 -9.96 16.98 17.20
N VAL A 33 -8.77 16.41 17.05
CA VAL A 33 -8.57 15.21 16.26
C VAL A 33 -9.53 14.21 16.88
N ARG A 34 -10.70 14.04 16.26
CA ARG A 34 -11.43 12.79 16.35
C ARG A 34 -10.44 11.75 15.86
N SER A 35 -9.72 11.14 16.80
CA SER A 35 -9.16 9.82 16.59
C SER A 35 -10.37 8.97 16.25
N ALA A 36 -10.58 8.75 14.96
CA ALA A 36 -11.14 7.49 14.52
C ALA A 36 -10.16 6.46 15.09
N ALA A 37 -10.48 5.96 16.27
CA ALA A 37 -9.91 4.72 16.76
C ALA A 37 -10.38 3.68 15.76
N ASP A 38 -9.62 3.54 14.68
CA ASP A 38 -9.69 2.37 13.83
C ASP A 38 -9.57 1.16 14.77
N PRO A 39 -10.46 0.16 14.65
CA PRO A 39 -10.32 -1.05 15.43
C PRO A 39 -8.97 -1.68 15.07
N GLN A 40 -7.97 -1.54 15.96
CA GLN A 40 -6.72 -2.30 15.87
C GLN A 40 -7.08 -3.79 15.93
N PRO A 41 -6.86 -4.56 14.86
CA PRO A 41 -6.97 -6.00 14.94
C PRO A 41 -5.77 -6.50 15.75
N SER A 42 -6.05 -7.02 16.96
CA SER A 42 -5.24 -8.01 17.68
C SER A 42 -3.71 -7.95 17.49
N GLY A 43 -3.08 -7.01 18.21
CA GLY A 43 -1.78 -7.12 18.92
C GLY A 43 -0.47 -7.52 18.23
N PHE A 44 -0.44 -8.43 17.24
CA PHE A 44 0.80 -9.04 16.74
C PHE A 44 0.86 -9.22 15.21
N ALA A 45 -0.22 -8.97 14.48
CA ALA A 45 -0.22 -9.13 13.03
C ALA A 45 0.27 -7.87 12.30
N MET A 46 1.25 -8.01 11.40
CA MET A 46 1.64 -6.94 10.49
C MET A 46 0.46 -6.58 9.58
N SER A 47 0.01 -5.32 9.61
CA SER A 47 -1.05 -4.82 8.73
C SER A 47 -0.54 -4.55 7.31
N VAL A 48 -1.45 -4.46 6.34
CA VAL A 48 -1.12 -4.07 4.95
C VAL A 48 -0.47 -2.68 4.91
N ALA A 49 -1.01 -1.71 5.65
CA ALA A 49 -0.43 -0.36 5.71
C ALA A 49 1.02 -0.41 6.19
N ARG A 50 1.28 -1.14 7.28
CA ARG A 50 2.63 -1.27 7.83
C ARG A 50 3.58 -1.99 6.88
N LEU A 51 3.12 -3.04 6.19
CA LEU A 51 3.92 -3.72 5.17
C LEU A 51 4.31 -2.76 4.03
N LEU A 52 3.38 -1.92 3.57
CA LEU A 52 3.63 -0.96 2.48
C LEU A 52 4.55 0.19 2.93
N GLU A 53 4.44 0.67 4.17
CA GLU A 53 5.41 1.61 4.76
C GLU A 53 6.82 1.00 4.78
N HIS A 54 6.93 -0.28 5.14
CA HIS A 54 8.21 -0.99 5.11
C HIS A 54 8.76 -1.16 3.69
N ALA A 55 7.89 -1.39 2.70
CA ALA A 55 8.29 -1.48 1.29
C ALA A 55 8.87 -0.14 0.77
N GLN A 56 8.45 0.99 1.34
CA GLN A 56 8.99 2.33 1.04
C GLN A 56 10.35 2.61 1.71
N GLY A 57 10.86 1.66 2.49
CA GLY A 57 12.21 1.74 3.06
C GLY A 57 12.26 2.16 4.53
N GLN A 58 11.13 2.13 5.25
CA GLN A 58 11.10 2.31 6.70
C GLN A 58 11.30 0.94 7.37
N PRO A 59 12.30 0.70 8.22
CA PRO A 59 12.49 -0.61 8.85
C PRO A 59 11.45 -0.90 9.95
N VAL A 60 11.17 -2.18 10.23
CA VAL A 60 10.25 -2.61 11.32
C VAL A 60 10.77 -2.19 12.69
N THR A 61 12.08 -2.19 12.86
CA THR A 61 12.78 -1.83 14.10
C THR A 61 13.56 -0.54 13.90
N PRO A 62 13.50 0.41 14.85
CA PRO A 62 14.36 1.59 14.81
C PRO A 62 15.83 1.18 14.72
N LEU A 63 16.51 1.68 13.70
CA LEU A 63 17.94 1.45 13.50
C LEU A 63 18.73 2.63 14.06
N PRO A 64 19.93 2.39 14.61
CA PRO A 64 20.76 3.47 15.15
C PRO A 64 21.12 4.47 14.04
N PRO A 65 21.33 5.75 14.39
CA PRO A 65 21.61 6.81 13.41
C PRO A 65 22.92 6.60 12.64
N SER A 66 23.80 5.71 13.13
CA SER A 66 25.03 5.28 12.43
C SER A 66 24.76 4.48 11.15
N VAL A 67 23.55 3.94 10.97
CA VAL A 67 23.18 3.19 9.75
C VAL A 67 22.78 4.16 8.65
N SER A 68 23.45 4.05 7.50
CA SER A 68 23.17 4.91 6.34
C SER A 68 21.73 4.76 5.84
N ASN A 69 21.15 5.84 5.29
CA ASN A 69 19.82 5.81 4.68
C ASN A 69 19.66 4.71 3.63
N ALA A 70 20.69 4.47 2.82
CA ALA A 70 20.66 3.42 1.80
C ALA A 70 20.57 2.03 2.43
N MET A 71 21.33 1.77 3.49
CA MET A 71 21.31 0.49 4.21
C MET A 71 19.97 0.28 4.91
N ARG A 72 19.43 1.31 5.57
CA ARG A 72 18.09 1.25 6.20
C ARG A 72 17.01 0.85 5.19
N LYS A 73 17.03 1.47 4.00
CA LYS A 73 16.10 1.14 2.92
C LYS A 73 16.31 -0.28 2.39
N SER A 74 17.54 -0.75 2.29
CA SER A 74 17.81 -2.13 1.87
C SER A 74 17.24 -3.12 2.87
N LEU A 75 17.55 -2.96 4.16
CA LEU A 75 17.07 -3.85 5.20
C LEU A 75 15.54 -3.91 5.26
N ALA A 76 14.88 -2.76 5.16
CA ALA A 76 13.42 -2.70 5.14
C ALA A 76 12.82 -3.49 3.95
N ARG A 77 13.40 -3.35 2.75
CA ARG A 77 12.98 -4.14 1.59
C ARG A 77 13.25 -5.63 1.75
N ASP A 78 14.38 -6.00 2.35
CA ASP A 78 14.73 -7.39 2.60
C ASP A 78 13.77 -8.02 3.63
N GLN A 79 13.36 -7.27 4.67
CA GLN A 79 12.33 -7.70 5.62
C GLN A 79 10.98 -7.94 4.95
N VAL A 80 10.56 -7.05 4.05
CA VAL A 80 9.32 -7.22 3.27
C VAL A 80 9.40 -8.46 2.39
N ARG A 81 10.50 -8.67 1.68
CA ARG A 81 10.71 -9.86 0.84
C ARG A 81 10.67 -11.14 1.66
N MET A 82 11.34 -11.18 2.81
CA MET A 82 11.30 -12.34 3.71
C MET A 82 9.88 -12.60 4.25
N PHE A 83 9.12 -11.55 4.57
CA PHE A 83 7.73 -11.70 4.99
C PHE A 83 6.87 -12.30 3.87
N ILE A 84 6.96 -11.77 2.65
CA ILE A 84 6.21 -12.28 1.48
C ILE A 84 6.65 -13.72 1.14
N ALA A 85 7.94 -14.04 1.27
CA ALA A 85 8.50 -15.40 1.18
C ALA A 85 7.80 -16.35 2.14
N GLY A 86 7.83 -16.05 3.43
CA GLY A 86 7.17 -16.87 4.44
C GLY A 86 5.67 -17.05 4.19
N VAL A 87 4.98 -16.00 3.73
CA VAL A 87 3.55 -16.13 3.38
C VAL A 87 3.38 -17.09 2.20
N ILE A 88 4.09 -16.90 1.08
CA ILE A 88 3.97 -17.80 -0.09
C ILE A 88 4.31 -19.25 0.28
N ASP A 89 5.40 -19.48 0.99
CA ASP A 89 5.87 -20.83 1.30
C ASP A 89 4.87 -21.58 2.23
N SER A 90 4.14 -20.86 3.08
CA SER A 90 3.16 -21.46 4.00
C SER A 90 2.00 -22.21 3.32
N GLY A 91 1.67 -21.83 2.09
CA GLY A 91 0.53 -22.37 1.33
C GLY A 91 0.87 -22.89 -0.06
N GLU A 92 2.14 -22.83 -0.47
CA GLU A 92 2.60 -23.36 -1.75
C GLU A 92 2.26 -24.85 -1.89
N GLY A 93 1.80 -25.25 -3.07
CA GLY A 93 1.42 -26.64 -3.39
C GLY A 93 0.11 -27.12 -2.76
N ARG A 94 -0.55 -26.30 -1.93
CA ARG A 94 -1.82 -26.66 -1.26
C ARG A 94 -2.92 -25.62 -1.49
N ARG A 95 -2.62 -24.35 -1.23
CA ARG A 95 -3.57 -23.23 -1.30
C ARG A 95 -3.36 -22.40 -2.56
N TRP A 96 -2.13 -22.34 -3.05
CA TRP A 96 -1.72 -21.71 -4.31
C TRP A 96 -0.49 -22.43 -4.84
N CYS A 97 -0.22 -22.25 -6.12
CA CYS A 97 0.86 -22.93 -6.84
C CYS A 97 1.66 -21.90 -7.65
N VAL A 98 2.48 -21.09 -6.97
CA VAL A 98 3.32 -20.06 -7.59
C VAL A 98 4.45 -20.71 -8.38
N GLY A 99 5.09 -21.75 -7.85
CA GLY A 99 6.19 -22.45 -8.51
C GLY A 99 5.75 -23.12 -9.82
N GLY A 100 4.50 -23.59 -9.89
CA GLY A 100 3.91 -24.15 -11.10
C GLY A 100 3.53 -23.11 -12.17
N SER A 101 3.57 -21.81 -11.85
CA SER A 101 3.19 -20.74 -12.78
C SER A 101 4.30 -20.25 -13.70
N GLY A 102 5.55 -20.64 -13.44
CA GLY A 102 6.73 -20.18 -14.19
C GLY A 102 7.12 -18.72 -13.93
N GLN A 103 6.43 -17.99 -13.04
CA GLN A 103 6.79 -16.61 -12.70
C GLN A 103 8.01 -16.56 -11.78
N SER A 104 8.86 -15.54 -11.98
CA SER A 104 9.99 -15.32 -11.11
C SER A 104 9.53 -14.82 -9.73
N ARG A 105 10.31 -15.14 -8.69
CA ARG A 105 10.00 -14.71 -7.32
C ARG A 105 9.88 -13.18 -7.22
N THR A 106 10.78 -12.46 -7.89
CA THR A 106 10.81 -11.00 -7.89
C THR A 106 9.54 -10.41 -8.52
N ASP A 107 9.05 -10.98 -9.60
CA ASP A 107 7.85 -10.47 -10.29
C ASP A 107 6.60 -10.68 -9.45
N VAL A 108 6.50 -11.83 -8.77
CA VAL A 108 5.38 -12.13 -7.85
C VAL A 108 5.40 -11.20 -6.66
N ASP A 109 6.56 -10.96 -6.04
CA ASP A 109 6.71 -10.04 -4.91
C ASP A 109 6.31 -8.61 -5.32
N GLN A 110 6.76 -8.13 -6.49
CA GLN A 110 6.39 -6.80 -7.01
C GLN A 110 4.89 -6.69 -7.29
N TRP A 111 4.31 -7.69 -7.97
CA TRP A 111 2.88 -7.73 -8.27
C TRP A 111 2.03 -7.70 -6.98
N LEU A 112 2.45 -8.43 -5.94
CA LEU A 112 1.77 -8.42 -4.64
C LEU A 112 1.78 -7.04 -4.00
N LEU A 113 2.92 -6.36 -3.98
CA LEU A 113 3.00 -5.01 -3.42
C LEU A 113 2.12 -4.03 -4.20
N ASP A 114 2.10 -4.13 -5.52
CA ASP A 114 1.29 -3.30 -6.39
C ASP A 114 -0.21 -3.51 -6.19
N VAL A 115 -0.67 -4.76 -6.08
CA VAL A 115 -2.10 -5.04 -5.87
C VAL A 115 -2.55 -4.61 -4.47
N LEU A 116 -1.72 -4.81 -3.45
CA LEU A 116 -2.03 -4.36 -2.08
C LEU A 116 -2.10 -2.84 -1.98
N ALA A 117 -1.22 -2.12 -2.69
CA ALA A 117 -1.25 -0.65 -2.75
C ALA A 117 -2.51 -0.12 -3.45
N ARG A 118 -3.03 -0.83 -4.46
CA ARG A 118 -4.25 -0.46 -5.19
C ARG A 118 -5.54 -0.72 -4.41
N ASP A 119 -5.63 -1.85 -3.72
CA ASP A 119 -6.88 -2.29 -3.07
C ASP A 119 -7.27 -1.45 -1.85
N ARG A 120 -6.35 -0.61 -1.32
CA ARG A 120 -6.61 0.36 -0.24
C ARG A 120 -7.35 -0.24 0.98
N VAL A 121 -6.96 -1.43 1.42
CA VAL A 121 -7.46 -2.04 2.67
C VAL A 121 -6.36 -2.01 3.74
N PRO A 122 -6.09 -0.85 4.37
CA PRO A 122 -4.88 -0.64 5.17
C PRO A 122 -4.82 -1.49 6.46
N ASN A 123 -5.98 -1.77 7.07
CA ASN A 123 -6.07 -2.29 8.43
C ASN A 123 -6.27 -3.82 8.52
N ILE A 124 -6.28 -4.54 7.39
CA ILE A 124 -6.31 -6.01 7.44
C ILE A 124 -4.89 -6.59 7.63
N PRO A 125 -4.77 -7.78 8.24
CA PRO A 125 -3.48 -8.48 8.31
C PRO A 125 -2.89 -8.71 6.92
N ALA A 126 -1.64 -8.32 6.72
CA ALA A 126 -0.95 -8.39 5.42
C ALA A 126 -0.86 -9.84 4.90
N ALA A 127 -0.59 -10.80 5.78
CA ALA A 127 -0.54 -12.21 5.41
C ALA A 127 -1.89 -12.71 4.84
N THR A 128 -3.01 -12.28 5.45
CA THR A 128 -4.36 -12.60 4.97
C THR A 128 -4.63 -11.97 3.61
N ALA A 129 -4.27 -10.70 3.44
CA ALA A 129 -4.43 -9.99 2.17
C ALA A 129 -3.63 -10.65 1.04
N ILE A 130 -2.35 -10.95 1.29
CA ILE A 130 -1.46 -11.65 0.35
C ILE A 130 -2.03 -13.02 0.00
N ALA A 131 -2.40 -13.83 1.00
CA ALA A 131 -2.98 -15.15 0.78
C ALA A 131 -4.23 -15.08 -0.12
N GLY A 132 -5.09 -14.08 0.10
CA GLY A 132 -6.27 -13.85 -0.75
C GLY A 132 -5.91 -13.54 -2.20
N GLN A 133 -4.85 -12.76 -2.46
CA GLN A 133 -4.38 -12.48 -3.82
C GLN A 133 -3.77 -13.73 -4.47
N LEU A 134 -2.94 -14.46 -3.73
CA LEU A 134 -2.28 -15.67 -4.22
C LEU A 134 -3.29 -16.74 -4.63
N GLN A 135 -4.30 -16.99 -3.81
CA GLN A 135 -5.36 -17.95 -4.12
C GLN A 135 -6.12 -17.61 -5.41
N ARG A 136 -6.35 -16.31 -5.66
CA ARG A 136 -7.04 -15.87 -6.88
C ARG A 136 -6.16 -15.97 -8.12
N ARG A 137 -4.89 -15.61 -8.01
CA ARG A 137 -3.97 -15.49 -9.16
C ARG A 137 -3.27 -16.79 -9.53
N PHE A 138 -2.99 -17.63 -8.55
CA PHE A 138 -2.19 -18.85 -8.68
C PHE A 138 -2.94 -20.07 -8.14
N PRO A 139 -4.14 -20.39 -8.67
CA PRO A 139 -4.87 -21.57 -8.22
C PRO A 139 -4.05 -22.84 -8.51
N CYS A 140 -4.03 -23.77 -7.56
CA CYS A 140 -3.47 -25.08 -7.84
C CYS A 140 -4.38 -25.87 -8.78
N PRO A 141 -3.83 -26.60 -9.76
CA PRO A 141 -4.62 -27.47 -10.60
C PRO A 141 -5.30 -28.53 -9.71
N THR A 142 -6.62 -28.64 -9.82
CA THR A 142 -7.32 -29.79 -9.26
C THR A 142 -6.97 -31.00 -10.12
N THR A 143 -6.74 -32.15 -9.49
CA THR A 143 -6.39 -33.42 -10.13
C THR A 143 -7.36 -33.85 -11.25
N ALA A 144 -8.55 -33.23 -11.35
CA ALA A 144 -9.50 -33.42 -12.45
C ALA A 144 -9.02 -32.87 -13.80
N THR A 145 -8.07 -31.92 -13.83
CA THR A 145 -7.54 -31.36 -15.09
C THR A 145 -6.36 -32.17 -15.63
N ALA A 146 -5.58 -32.84 -14.77
CA ALA A 146 -4.45 -33.68 -15.18
C ALA A 146 -4.86 -34.97 -15.93
N ALA A 147 -6.10 -35.44 -15.74
CA ALA A 147 -6.64 -36.62 -16.42
C ALA A 147 -7.19 -36.34 -17.84
N ARG A 148 -7.22 -35.06 -18.30
CA ARG A 148 -7.71 -34.70 -19.64
C ARG A 148 -6.61 -34.58 -20.70
N ASP A 149 -5.35 -34.61 -20.29
CA ASP A 149 -4.18 -34.61 -21.19
C ASP A 149 -3.49 -35.97 -21.25
N GLU A 150 -4.22 -37.07 -21.02
CA GLU A 150 -3.77 -38.38 -21.51
C GLU A 150 -4.20 -38.48 -22.99
N PRO A 151 -3.27 -38.33 -23.96
CA PRO A 151 -3.58 -38.70 -25.31
C PRO A 151 -3.93 -40.18 -25.30
N LEU A 152 -5.14 -40.50 -25.77
CA LEU A 152 -5.55 -41.80 -26.30
C LEU A 152 -4.52 -42.25 -27.36
N LEU A 153 -3.35 -42.71 -26.91
CA LEU A 153 -2.43 -43.49 -27.69
C LEU A 153 -3.05 -44.89 -27.77
N ARG A 154 -3.92 -45.00 -28.78
CA ARG A 154 -4.28 -46.24 -29.46
C ARG A 154 -3.05 -47.14 -29.62
N ASN A 155 -3.08 -48.31 -29.01
CA ASN A 155 -3.29 -49.59 -29.70
C ASN A 155 -3.45 -50.73 -28.69
#